data_AF-A0A919TZX0-F1
#
_entry.id   AF-A0A919TZX0-F1
#
_cell.length_a   1.000
_cell.length_b   1.000
_cell.length_c   1.000
_cell.angle_alpha   90.00
_cell.angle_beta   90.00
_cell.angle_gamma   90.00
#
_symmetry.space_group_name_H-M   'P 1'
#
loop_
_entity.id
_entity.type
_entity.pdbx_description
1 polymer ?
#
loop_
_entity_poly.entity_id
_entity_poly.type
_entity_poly.pdbx_seq_one_letter_code
_entity_poly.pdbx_strand_id
1 'polypeptide(L)'
;MPRTNGQTHRAGYDEETRARLSADAAAIKARYPQERSALLPMLHLVQSEDGYVSPRGIAFCAAELGLTTAEVSAVATFYTQYKRHPNGTYTVGVCTNTLCAIMGGDAIWEELSDHLGIGHDETTDDGAITLERVECNAACDYAPVVMVNWEFFDNQTPDSAVALADELTAGHPVTPTRGAHSVCTFKEMSRVLAGFGDGRADEGIGAGGPTLAGTVLAREQGWVAPPFPADAEASTKTPARGTRTTKAPAASHAPKPGGEQSSAERPATTPGDVSPARRTTKKQSDDAKES
;
A
#
# COMPACT_ATOMS: atom_id res chain seq x y z
N MET A 1 -0.51 33.12 8.30
CA MET A 1 -1.14 33.28 6.97
C MET A 1 -2.64 33.40 7.15
N PRO A 2 -3.29 34.55 6.85
CA PRO A 2 -4.74 34.63 6.89
C PRO A 2 -5.32 33.77 5.75
N ARG A 3 -6.33 32.96 6.07
CA ARG A 3 -7.01 32.07 5.12
C ARG A 3 -7.61 32.88 3.97
N THR A 4 -7.26 32.55 2.74
CA THR A 4 -7.78 33.20 1.53
C THR A 4 -9.29 32.91 1.37
N ASN A 5 -10.04 33.98 1.08
CA ASN A 5 -11.46 33.93 0.71
C ASN A 5 -11.62 33.16 -0.61
N GLY A 6 -12.26 31.99 -0.58
CA GLY A 6 -12.59 31.25 -1.81
C GLY A 6 -13.20 29.87 -1.58
N GLN A 7 -12.94 29.22 -0.44
CA GLN A 7 -13.56 27.95 -0.10
C GLN A 7 -14.64 28.17 0.96
N THR A 8 -15.88 28.40 0.53
CA THR A 8 -17.03 28.21 1.42
C THR A 8 -17.05 26.75 1.83
N HIS A 9 -16.61 26.42 3.05
CA HIS A 9 -16.83 25.09 3.63
C HIS A 9 -18.35 24.87 3.66
N ARG A 10 -18.89 24.12 2.70
CA ARG A 10 -20.29 23.71 2.75
C ARG A 10 -20.50 22.95 4.07
N ALA A 11 -21.58 23.28 4.79
CA ALA A 11 -21.92 22.65 6.05
C ALA A 11 -22.23 21.14 5.93
N GLY A 12 -22.39 20.63 4.70
CA GLY A 12 -22.61 19.21 4.41
C GLY A 12 -22.48 18.90 2.91
N TYR A 13 -22.64 17.63 2.57
CA TYR A 13 -22.79 17.16 1.19
C TYR A 13 -24.17 17.52 0.64
N ASP A 14 -24.27 17.72 -0.68
CA ASP A 14 -25.58 17.72 -1.36
C ASP A 14 -26.27 16.35 -1.25
N GLU A 15 -27.57 16.31 -1.51
CA GLU A 15 -28.40 15.15 -1.26
C GLU A 15 -27.95 13.91 -2.03
N GLU A 16 -27.57 14.08 -3.30
CA GLU A 16 -27.11 12.98 -4.16
C GLU A 16 -25.79 12.40 -3.64
N THR A 17 -24.80 13.27 -3.37
CA THR A 17 -23.50 12.85 -2.82
C THR A 17 -23.67 12.18 -1.47
N ARG A 18 -24.53 12.74 -0.60
CA ARG A 18 -24.83 12.18 0.71
C ARG A 18 -25.45 10.81 0.61
N ALA A 19 -26.45 10.62 -0.26
CA ALA A 19 -27.12 9.33 -0.44
C ALA A 19 -26.13 8.24 -0.90
N ARG A 20 -25.24 8.56 -1.85
CA ARG A 20 -24.17 7.65 -2.30
C ARG A 20 -23.22 7.28 -1.16
N LEU A 21 -22.72 8.28 -0.42
CA LEU A 21 -21.80 8.05 0.69
C LEU A 21 -22.46 7.25 1.82
N SER A 22 -23.73 7.49 2.15
CA SER A 22 -24.46 6.73 3.18
C SER A 22 -24.66 5.27 2.76
N ALA A 23 -24.90 4.99 1.47
CA ALA A 23 -24.97 3.62 0.96
C ALA A 23 -23.63 2.89 1.09
N ASP A 24 -22.53 3.55 0.70
CA ASP A 24 -21.18 3.02 0.87
C ASP A 24 -20.83 2.83 2.36
N ALA A 25 -21.19 3.78 3.22
CA ALA A 25 -20.98 3.70 4.67
C ALA A 25 -21.73 2.52 5.30
N ALA A 26 -22.96 2.22 4.85
CA ALA A 26 -23.70 1.05 5.29
C ALA A 26 -22.98 -0.26 4.93
N ALA A 27 -22.41 -0.34 3.72
CA ALA A 27 -21.62 -1.49 3.29
C ALA A 27 -20.33 -1.66 4.11
N ILE A 28 -19.67 -0.56 4.50
CA ILE A 28 -18.51 -0.60 5.39
C ILE A 28 -18.93 -1.07 6.79
N LYS A 29 -19.97 -0.46 7.38
CA LYS A 29 -20.47 -0.82 8.73
C LYS A 29 -20.80 -2.30 8.84
N ALA A 30 -21.42 -2.88 7.82
CA ALA A 30 -21.80 -4.29 7.78
C ALA A 30 -20.62 -5.27 7.92
N ARG A 31 -19.37 -4.83 7.71
CA ARG A 31 -18.16 -5.65 7.87
C ARG A 31 -17.74 -5.83 9.32
N TYR A 32 -18.33 -5.05 10.24
CA TYR A 32 -17.90 -5.01 11.63
C TYR A 32 -19.03 -5.37 12.59
N PRO A 33 -18.74 -6.12 13.67
CA PRO A 33 -19.74 -6.36 14.73
C PRO A 33 -20.05 -5.10 15.55
N GLN A 34 -19.14 -4.11 15.54
CA GLN A 34 -19.31 -2.83 16.21
C GLN A 34 -19.11 -1.71 15.19
N GLU A 35 -20.10 -0.84 15.03
CA GLU A 35 -20.08 0.20 13.99
C GLU A 35 -18.91 1.18 14.16
N ARG A 36 -18.49 1.49 15.39
CA ARG A 36 -17.33 2.35 15.66
C ARG A 36 -16.06 1.88 14.95
N SER A 37 -15.90 0.57 14.74
CA SER A 37 -14.74 -0.01 14.05
C SER A 37 -14.68 0.35 12.56
N ALA A 38 -15.78 0.82 11.97
CA ALA A 38 -15.85 1.30 10.60
C ALA A 38 -15.20 2.68 10.38
N LEU A 39 -14.79 3.39 11.45
CA LEU A 39 -14.30 4.76 11.32
C LEU A 39 -13.09 4.89 10.39
N LEU A 40 -12.10 3.99 10.47
CA LEU A 40 -10.90 4.05 9.63
C LEU A 40 -11.21 3.95 8.12
N PRO A 41 -11.92 2.92 7.63
CA PRO A 41 -12.32 2.89 6.22
C PRO A 41 -13.31 4.00 5.84
N MET A 42 -14.14 4.50 6.77
CA MET A 42 -14.99 5.66 6.50
C MET A 42 -14.19 6.95 6.27
N LEU A 43 -13.06 7.13 6.96
CA LEU A 43 -12.17 8.26 6.71
C LEU A 43 -11.54 8.17 5.31
N HIS A 44 -11.18 6.98 4.83
CA HIS A 44 -10.78 6.79 3.44
C HIS A 44 -11.94 7.05 2.45
N LEU A 45 -13.17 6.66 2.80
CA LEU A 45 -14.35 6.93 1.96
C LEU A 45 -14.54 8.44 1.75
N VAL A 46 -14.44 9.25 2.80
CA VAL A 46 -14.56 10.72 2.64
C VAL A 46 -13.39 11.32 1.86
N GLN A 47 -12.17 10.78 2.00
CA GLN A 47 -11.04 11.18 1.14
C GLN A 47 -11.28 10.84 -0.33
N SER A 48 -11.97 9.72 -0.62
CA SER A 48 -12.31 9.37 -2.00
C SER A 48 -13.27 10.36 -2.64
N GLU A 49 -14.07 11.06 -1.83
CA GLU A 49 -14.96 12.12 -2.29
C GLU A 49 -14.27 13.48 -2.36
N ASP A 50 -13.56 13.86 -1.29
CA ASP A 50 -13.09 15.23 -1.07
C ASP A 50 -11.62 15.44 -1.41
N GLY A 51 -10.85 14.36 -1.61
CA GLY A 51 -9.39 14.40 -1.75
C GLY A 51 -8.65 14.57 -0.41
N TYR A 52 -9.37 14.71 0.71
CA TYR A 52 -8.85 14.82 2.07
C TYR A 52 -9.97 14.64 3.08
N VAL A 53 -9.65 14.49 4.36
CA VAL A 53 -10.63 14.45 5.46
C VAL A 53 -11.13 15.86 5.75
N SER A 54 -12.17 16.26 5.03
CA SER A 54 -12.78 17.59 5.15
C SER A 54 -13.63 17.74 6.41
N PRO A 55 -13.95 18.99 6.84
CA PRO A 55 -14.88 19.22 7.95
C PRO A 55 -16.27 18.60 7.73
N ARG A 56 -16.77 18.60 6.48
CA ARG A 56 -18.04 17.94 6.14
C ARG A 56 -17.94 16.41 6.19
N GLY A 57 -16.79 15.85 5.82
CA GLY A 57 -16.50 14.43 5.96
C GLY A 57 -16.45 13.99 7.42
N ILE A 58 -15.81 14.79 8.29
CA ILE A 58 -15.80 14.57 9.75
C ILE A 58 -17.23 14.55 10.31
N ALA A 59 -18.05 15.55 9.94
CA ALA A 59 -19.44 15.62 10.38
C ALA A 59 -20.28 14.45 9.87
N PHE A 60 -20.04 14.01 8.63
CA PHE A 60 -20.68 12.83 8.04
C PHE A 60 -20.34 11.55 8.81
N CYS A 61 -19.05 11.26 9.03
CA CYS A 61 -18.62 10.08 9.79
C CYS A 61 -19.16 10.09 11.23
N ALA A 62 -19.16 11.25 11.88
CA ALA A 62 -19.70 11.42 13.22
C ALA A 62 -21.20 11.05 13.27
N ALA A 63 -21.99 11.57 12.31
CA ALA A 63 -23.41 11.26 12.22
C ALA A 63 -23.69 9.79 11.91
N GLU A 64 -22.96 9.18 10.97
CA GLU A 64 -23.16 7.79 10.53
C GLU A 64 -22.81 6.74 11.59
N LEU A 65 -21.91 7.07 12.51
CA LEU A 65 -21.39 6.16 13.54
C LEU A 65 -21.86 6.50 14.96
N GLY A 66 -22.65 7.56 15.13
CA GLY A 66 -23.05 8.04 16.45
C GLY A 66 -21.88 8.53 17.32
N LEU A 67 -20.86 9.10 16.69
CA LEU A 67 -19.66 9.64 17.36
C LEU A 67 -19.72 11.16 17.42
N THR A 68 -18.89 11.76 18.27
CA THR A 68 -18.66 13.20 18.23
C THR A 68 -17.68 13.58 17.12
N THR A 69 -17.79 14.80 16.58
CA THR A 69 -16.80 15.31 15.62
C THR A 69 -15.40 15.39 16.21
N ALA A 70 -15.29 15.58 17.53
CA ALA A 70 -14.02 15.58 18.26
C ALA A 70 -13.36 14.18 18.26
N GLU A 71 -14.11 13.12 18.51
CA GLU A 71 -13.60 11.73 18.42
C GLU A 71 -13.10 11.40 17.01
N VAL A 72 -13.88 11.77 15.98
CA VAL A 72 -13.48 11.56 14.58
C VAL A 72 -12.22 12.35 14.24
N SER A 73 -12.15 13.62 14.66
CA SER A 73 -10.97 14.48 14.44
C SER A 73 -9.73 13.94 15.15
N ALA A 74 -9.88 13.36 16.34
CA ALA A 74 -8.76 12.75 17.07
C ALA A 74 -8.17 11.57 16.30
N VAL A 75 -9.02 10.72 15.68
CA VAL A 75 -8.54 9.61 14.85
C VAL A 75 -7.92 10.10 13.54
N ALA A 76 -8.54 11.07 12.88
CA ALA A 76 -8.03 11.66 11.64
C ALA A 76 -6.69 12.40 11.81
N THR A 77 -6.36 12.85 13.03
CA THR A 77 -5.07 13.49 13.34
C THR A 77 -4.01 12.50 13.82
N PHE A 78 -4.41 11.32 14.26
CA PHE A 78 -3.49 10.30 14.77
C PHE A 78 -2.78 9.53 13.65
N TYR A 79 -3.50 9.19 12.56
CA TYR A 79 -2.94 8.45 11.44
C TYR A 79 -2.56 9.37 10.28
N THR A 80 -1.31 9.31 9.85
CA THR A 80 -0.74 10.15 8.76
C THR A 80 -1.33 9.87 7.37
N GLN A 81 -2.00 8.72 7.20
CA GLN A 81 -2.70 8.36 5.96
C GLN A 81 -3.93 9.23 5.70
N TYR A 82 -4.44 9.91 6.74
CA TYR A 82 -5.57 10.81 6.64
C TYR A 82 -5.09 12.26 6.42
N LYS A 83 -5.19 12.72 5.17
CA LYS A 83 -4.84 14.07 4.77
C LYS A 83 -5.86 15.04 5.36
N ARG A 84 -5.38 16.06 6.05
CA ARG A 84 -6.22 17.07 6.75
C ARG A 84 -6.36 18.36 5.95
N HIS A 85 -5.64 18.45 4.85
CA HIS A 85 -5.63 19.56 3.90
C HIS A 85 -5.79 19.00 2.49
N PRO A 86 -6.22 19.82 1.51
CA PRO A 86 -6.33 19.38 0.12
C PRO A 86 -5.04 18.73 -0.36
N ASN A 87 -5.15 17.46 -0.78
CA ASN A 87 -4.06 16.68 -1.35
C ASN A 87 -4.09 16.79 -2.87
N GLY A 88 -2.93 16.66 -3.51
CA GLY A 88 -2.81 16.60 -4.95
C GLY A 88 -3.47 15.34 -5.53
N THR A 89 -3.48 15.27 -6.86
CA THR A 89 -3.90 14.06 -7.59
C THR A 89 -3.04 12.86 -7.20
N TYR A 90 -1.76 13.10 -6.89
CA TYR A 90 -0.78 12.11 -6.49
C TYR A 90 -0.08 12.53 -5.19
N THR A 91 -0.07 11.64 -4.19
CA THR A 91 0.84 11.75 -3.04
C THR A 91 2.12 11.00 -3.38
N VAL A 92 3.22 11.73 -3.50
CA VAL A 92 4.56 11.18 -3.78
C VAL A 92 5.34 11.14 -2.46
N GLY A 93 5.65 9.94 -1.97
CA GLY A 93 6.34 9.72 -0.70
C GLY A 93 7.75 9.17 -0.89
N VAL A 94 8.77 9.84 -0.36
CA VAL A 94 10.16 9.34 -0.39
C VAL A 94 10.53 8.72 0.95
N CYS A 95 10.89 7.43 0.95
CA CYS A 95 11.36 6.77 2.17
C CYS A 95 12.74 7.31 2.55
N THR A 96 12.85 7.92 3.73
CA THR A 96 14.12 8.45 4.26
C THR A 96 14.56 7.78 5.55
N ASN A 97 13.96 6.61 5.86
CA ASN A 97 14.41 5.82 7.00
C ASN A 97 15.74 5.12 6.66
N THR A 98 16.47 4.72 7.71
CA THR A 98 17.85 4.25 7.76
C THR A 98 18.39 3.61 6.47
N LEU A 99 17.79 2.51 5.99
CA LEU A 99 18.34 1.83 4.82
C LEU A 99 18.16 2.64 3.53
N CYS A 100 16.98 3.23 3.31
CA CYS A 100 16.76 4.08 2.13
C CYS A 100 17.66 5.31 2.20
N ALA A 101 17.81 5.96 3.36
CA ALA A 101 18.73 7.08 3.55
C ALA A 101 20.17 6.72 3.13
N ILE A 102 20.70 5.59 3.62
CA ILE A 102 22.04 5.09 3.24
C ILE A 102 22.14 4.85 1.73
N MET A 103 21.09 4.33 1.11
CA MET A 103 21.06 4.00 -0.31
C MET A 103 20.79 5.20 -1.24
N GLY A 104 20.53 6.40 -0.70
CA GLY A 104 20.30 7.62 -1.48
C GLY A 104 18.89 8.24 -1.39
N GLY A 105 18.04 7.77 -0.47
CA GLY A 105 16.69 8.30 -0.24
C GLY A 105 16.68 9.77 0.16
N ASP A 106 17.66 10.24 0.95
CA ASP A 106 17.79 11.66 1.28
C ASP A 106 18.16 12.51 0.05
N ALA A 107 19.01 12.00 -0.83
CA ALA A 107 19.34 12.68 -2.08
C ALA A 107 18.14 12.76 -3.03
N ILE A 108 17.32 11.71 -3.09
CA ILE A 108 16.05 11.72 -3.85
C ILE A 108 15.09 12.76 -3.28
N TRP A 109 15.00 12.84 -1.95
CA TRP A 109 14.15 13.83 -1.27
C TRP A 109 14.58 15.26 -1.61
N GLU A 110 15.88 15.57 -1.49
CA GLU A 110 16.43 16.89 -1.78
C GLU A 110 16.17 17.29 -3.25
N GLU A 111 16.49 16.42 -4.20
CA GLU A 111 16.31 16.69 -5.63
C GLU A 111 14.83 16.91 -5.99
N LEU A 112 13.91 16.07 -5.49
CA LEU A 112 12.49 16.22 -5.74
C LEU A 112 11.91 17.48 -5.11
N SER A 113 12.31 17.81 -3.87
CA SER A 113 11.84 19.00 -3.17
C SER A 113 12.29 20.28 -3.89
N ASP A 114 13.53 20.30 -4.37
CA ASP A 114 14.08 21.43 -5.14
C ASP A 114 13.42 21.55 -6.52
N HIS A 115 13.24 20.43 -7.24
CA HIS A 115 12.62 20.39 -8.57
C HIS A 115 11.16 20.85 -8.54
N LEU A 116 10.38 20.36 -7.56
CA LEU A 116 8.97 20.72 -7.41
C LEU A 116 8.76 22.06 -6.71
N GLY A 117 9.77 22.58 -6.02
CA GLY A 117 9.70 23.83 -5.26
C GLY A 117 8.80 23.76 -4.03
N ILE A 118 8.56 22.56 -3.48
CA ILE A 118 7.67 22.31 -2.34
C ILE A 118 8.35 21.43 -1.29
N GLY A 119 7.97 21.60 -0.03
CA GLY A 119 8.44 20.80 1.10
C GLY A 119 7.56 19.62 1.45
N HIS A 120 7.76 19.09 2.67
CA HIS A 120 6.93 18.01 3.21
C HIS A 120 5.51 18.47 3.51
N ASP A 121 4.54 17.66 3.06
CA ASP A 121 3.09 17.87 3.26
C ASP A 121 2.59 19.15 2.54
N GLU A 122 3.34 19.59 1.53
CA GLU A 122 2.97 20.67 0.62
C GLU A 122 2.56 20.12 -0.74
N THR A 123 1.78 20.89 -1.47
CA THR A 123 1.21 20.52 -2.78
C THR A 123 1.63 21.56 -3.81
N THR A 124 2.03 21.09 -4.98
CA THR A 124 2.29 21.90 -6.19
C THR A 124 1.11 22.82 -6.53
N ASP A 125 1.40 23.99 -7.12
CA ASP A 125 0.39 25.02 -7.42
C ASP A 125 -0.70 24.55 -8.41
N ASP A 126 -0.37 23.59 -9.27
CA ASP A 126 -1.30 22.96 -10.22
C ASP A 126 -2.16 21.86 -9.58
N GLY A 127 -1.88 21.48 -8.33
CA GLY A 127 -2.58 20.44 -7.59
C GLY A 127 -2.24 19.01 -8.05
N ALA A 128 -1.17 18.80 -8.80
CA ALA A 128 -0.79 17.47 -9.28
C ALA A 128 -0.19 16.62 -8.18
N ILE A 129 0.86 17.11 -7.51
CA ILE A 129 1.67 16.36 -6.55
C ILE A 129 1.63 17.00 -5.17
N THR A 130 1.35 16.18 -4.14
CA THR A 130 1.71 16.43 -2.74
C THR A 130 2.95 15.62 -2.39
N LEU A 131 3.98 16.27 -1.86
CA LEU A 131 5.27 15.64 -1.59
C LEU A 131 5.40 15.27 -0.09
N GLU A 132 5.78 14.04 0.20
CA GLU A 132 5.92 13.54 1.57
C GLU A 132 7.28 12.91 1.86
N ARG A 133 7.91 13.34 2.95
CA ARG A 133 9.01 12.60 3.54
C ARG A 133 8.40 11.49 4.39
N VAL A 134 8.48 10.25 3.92
CA VAL A 134 7.84 9.11 4.59
C VAL A 134 8.85 8.27 5.36
N GLU A 135 8.33 7.61 6.40
CA GLU A 135 9.04 6.62 7.18
C GLU A 135 9.15 5.28 6.43
N CYS A 136 9.56 4.23 7.14
CA CYS A 136 9.76 2.90 6.56
C CYS A 136 8.48 2.33 5.92
N ASN A 137 8.54 2.04 4.61
CA ASN A 137 7.49 1.37 3.84
C ASN A 137 7.66 -0.16 3.75
N ALA A 138 8.55 -0.74 4.56
CA ALA A 138 8.83 -2.18 4.61
C ALA A 138 9.23 -2.83 3.26
N ALA A 139 9.87 -2.06 2.37
CA ALA A 139 10.36 -2.50 1.05
C ALA A 139 11.90 -2.37 0.96
N CYS A 140 12.57 -2.66 2.07
CA CYS A 140 14.00 -2.47 2.26
C CYS A 140 14.86 -3.28 1.26
N ASP A 141 14.36 -4.40 0.78
CA ASP A 141 14.98 -5.26 -0.24
C ASP A 141 15.04 -4.60 -1.64
N TYR A 142 14.38 -3.46 -1.83
CA TYR A 142 14.39 -2.66 -3.06
C TYR A 142 14.78 -1.18 -2.84
N ALA A 143 15.41 -0.86 -1.71
CA ALA A 143 15.83 0.51 -1.40
C ALA A 143 16.78 1.10 -2.47
N PRO A 144 16.65 2.40 -2.82
CA PRO A 144 15.69 3.38 -2.31
C PRO A 144 14.28 3.26 -2.91
N VAL A 145 13.26 3.57 -2.11
CA VAL A 145 11.85 3.42 -2.48
C VAL A 145 11.13 4.77 -2.46
N VAL A 146 10.45 5.08 -3.56
CA VAL A 146 9.43 6.13 -3.67
C VAL A 146 8.06 5.45 -3.77
N MET A 147 7.04 6.06 -3.18
CA MET A 147 5.66 5.63 -3.35
C MET A 147 4.85 6.70 -4.06
N VAL A 148 3.93 6.30 -4.92
CA VAL A 148 2.93 7.20 -5.51
C VAL A 148 1.55 6.60 -5.25
N ASN A 149 0.72 7.26 -4.43
CA ASN A 149 -0.60 6.76 -4.04
C ASN A 149 -0.57 5.27 -3.64
N TRP A 150 0.32 4.89 -2.72
CA TRP A 150 0.50 3.51 -2.20
C TRP A 150 1.05 2.47 -3.19
N GLU A 151 1.39 2.87 -4.41
CA GLU A 151 2.11 2.02 -5.35
C GLU A 151 3.63 2.22 -5.21
N PHE A 152 4.40 1.14 -5.37
CA PHE A 152 5.84 1.11 -5.14
C PHE A 152 6.65 1.40 -6.40
N PHE A 153 7.56 2.38 -6.29
CA PHE A 153 8.62 2.67 -7.26
C PHE A 153 9.95 2.35 -6.59
N ASP A 154 10.49 1.21 -7.00
CA ASP A 154 11.64 0.56 -6.37
C ASP A 154 12.95 0.98 -7.05
N ASN A 155 14.08 0.80 -6.35
CA ASN A 155 15.43 1.12 -6.83
C ASN A 155 15.57 2.51 -7.47
N GLN A 156 14.89 3.51 -6.90
CA GLN A 156 14.87 4.86 -7.46
C GLN A 156 16.22 5.56 -7.30
N THR A 157 16.50 6.45 -8.24
CA THR A 157 17.59 7.42 -8.20
C THR A 157 17.01 8.83 -8.24
N PRO A 158 17.78 9.89 -7.93
CA PRO A 158 17.32 11.27 -8.09
C PRO A 158 16.75 11.54 -9.49
N ASP A 159 17.50 11.18 -10.54
CA ASP A 159 17.07 11.36 -11.94
C ASP A 159 15.76 10.62 -12.27
N SER A 160 15.62 9.35 -11.83
CA SER A 160 14.40 8.58 -12.12
C SER A 160 13.20 9.10 -11.34
N ALA A 161 13.41 9.62 -10.14
CA ALA A 161 12.36 10.22 -9.32
C ALA A 161 11.86 11.54 -9.91
N VAL A 162 12.77 12.39 -10.41
CA VAL A 162 12.40 13.62 -11.13
C VAL A 162 11.61 13.28 -12.40
N ALA A 163 12.09 12.34 -13.21
CA ALA A 163 11.36 11.90 -14.40
C ALA A 163 9.96 11.36 -14.06
N LEU A 164 9.82 10.60 -12.96
CA LEU A 164 8.53 10.15 -12.46
C LEU A 164 7.61 11.33 -12.11
N ALA A 165 8.13 12.35 -11.41
CA ALA A 165 7.35 13.54 -11.06
C ALA A 165 6.90 14.35 -12.28
N ASP A 166 7.76 14.44 -13.31
CA ASP A 166 7.43 15.12 -14.57
C ASP A 166 6.28 14.41 -15.32
N GLU A 167 6.33 13.08 -15.42
CA GLU A 167 5.26 12.29 -16.05
C GLU A 167 3.92 12.44 -15.29
N LEU A 168 3.95 12.44 -13.96
CA LEU A 168 2.77 12.67 -13.12
C LEU A 168 2.18 14.07 -13.34
N THR A 169 3.04 15.09 -13.40
CA THR A 169 2.65 16.49 -13.63
C THR A 169 2.06 16.68 -15.04
N ALA A 170 2.60 15.98 -16.03
CA ALA A 170 2.06 15.96 -17.39
C ALA A 170 0.74 15.16 -17.52
N GLY A 171 0.32 14.45 -16.47
CA GLY A 171 -0.87 13.60 -16.47
C GLY A 171 -0.70 12.33 -17.29
N HIS A 172 0.54 11.90 -17.52
CA HIS A 172 0.83 10.66 -18.24
C HIS A 172 0.70 9.45 -17.29
N PRO A 173 0.18 8.31 -17.78
CA PRO A 173 0.14 7.08 -16.98
C PRO A 173 1.54 6.60 -16.64
N VAL A 174 1.79 6.41 -15.34
CA VAL A 174 3.04 5.80 -14.84
C VAL A 174 2.77 4.40 -14.29
N THR A 175 3.70 3.48 -14.53
CA THR A 175 3.60 2.08 -14.09
C THR A 175 4.52 1.86 -12.88
N PRO A 176 3.99 1.38 -11.74
CA PRO A 176 4.82 1.03 -10.60
C PRO A 176 5.71 -0.18 -10.89
N THR A 177 6.77 -0.35 -10.10
CA THR A 177 7.71 -1.48 -10.29
C THR A 177 7.06 -2.83 -10.03
N ARG A 178 6.04 -2.84 -9.17
CA ARG A 178 5.27 -4.01 -8.76
C ARG A 178 3.82 -3.60 -8.47
N GLY A 179 2.89 -4.53 -8.62
CA GLY A 179 1.45 -4.23 -8.52
C GLY A 179 0.81 -3.82 -9.84
N ALA A 180 -0.15 -2.90 -9.76
CA ALA A 180 -1.06 -2.61 -10.87
C ALA A 180 -0.37 -2.02 -12.12
N HIS A 181 -0.98 -2.15 -13.30
CA HIS A 181 -0.35 -1.69 -14.55
C HIS A 181 -0.18 -0.16 -14.67
N SER A 182 -0.84 0.60 -13.80
CA SER A 182 -0.75 2.06 -13.74
C SER A 182 -1.19 2.61 -12.39
N VAL A 183 -0.62 3.74 -11.98
CA VAL A 183 -1.03 4.43 -10.75
C VAL A 183 -2.41 5.09 -10.94
N CYS A 184 -3.32 4.90 -9.98
CA CYS A 184 -4.60 5.62 -9.93
C CYS A 184 -4.47 6.92 -9.12
N THR A 185 -5.48 7.79 -9.21
CA THR A 185 -5.51 9.04 -8.45
C THR A 185 -5.67 8.79 -6.93
N PHE A 186 -5.32 9.77 -6.10
CA PHE A 186 -5.44 9.68 -4.65
C PHE A 186 -6.87 9.38 -4.19
N LYS A 187 -7.86 9.93 -4.91
CA LYS A 187 -9.29 9.70 -4.64
C LYS A 187 -9.70 8.27 -4.96
N GLU A 188 -9.26 7.73 -6.09
CA GLU A 188 -9.52 6.34 -6.48
C GLU A 188 -8.85 5.37 -5.51
N MET A 189 -7.57 5.60 -5.16
CA MET A 189 -6.88 4.75 -4.19
C MET A 189 -7.53 4.82 -2.81
N SER A 190 -7.97 6.00 -2.38
CA SER A 190 -8.75 6.16 -1.14
C SER A 190 -10.05 5.35 -1.17
N ARG A 191 -10.69 5.21 -2.33
CA ARG A 191 -11.88 4.35 -2.48
C ARG A 191 -11.53 2.87 -2.31
N VAL A 192 -10.39 2.42 -2.86
CA VAL A 192 -9.87 1.07 -2.66
C VAL A 192 -9.54 0.82 -1.19
N LEU A 193 -8.90 1.77 -0.49
CA LEU A 193 -8.59 1.69 0.95
C LEU A 193 -9.83 1.73 1.85
N ALA A 194 -10.94 2.33 1.40
CA ALA A 194 -12.25 2.20 2.05
C ALA A 194 -12.86 0.79 1.88
N GLY A 195 -12.19 -0.07 1.13
CA GLY A 195 -12.54 -1.47 0.87
C GLY A 195 -13.51 -1.65 -0.29
N PHE A 196 -13.51 -0.74 -1.27
CA PHE A 196 -14.20 -0.93 -2.55
C PHE A 196 -13.16 -1.21 -3.63
N GLY A 197 -12.90 -2.50 -3.87
CA GLY A 197 -11.88 -2.92 -4.83
C GLY A 197 -12.15 -2.42 -6.23
N ASP A 198 -11.08 -2.09 -6.95
CA ASP A 198 -11.07 -1.64 -8.34
C ASP A 198 -10.84 -2.78 -9.35
N GLY A 199 -10.65 -4.00 -8.87
CA GLY A 199 -10.41 -5.20 -9.69
C GLY A 199 -8.95 -5.39 -10.10
N ARG A 200 -8.02 -4.60 -9.55
CA ARG A 200 -6.61 -4.56 -9.99
C ARG A 200 -5.65 -5.25 -9.01
N ALA A 201 -6.17 -5.80 -7.92
CA ALA A 201 -5.38 -6.37 -6.83
C ALA A 201 -4.48 -7.55 -7.22
N ASP A 202 -4.79 -8.23 -8.33
CA ASP A 202 -4.01 -9.37 -8.84
C ASP A 202 -3.21 -9.01 -10.12
N GLU A 203 -3.09 -7.72 -10.46
CA GLU A 203 -2.24 -7.25 -11.55
C GLU A 203 -0.75 -7.24 -11.16
N GLY A 204 0.10 -7.43 -12.17
CA GLY A 204 1.56 -7.35 -12.05
C GLY A 204 2.17 -8.41 -11.14
N ILE A 205 3.33 -8.10 -10.56
CA ILE A 205 4.11 -9.03 -9.73
C ILE A 205 3.88 -8.68 -8.26
N GLY A 206 3.45 -9.66 -7.45
CA GLY A 206 3.24 -9.45 -6.01
C GLY A 206 4.53 -9.45 -5.18
N ALA A 207 5.40 -10.45 -5.37
CA ALA A 207 6.70 -10.56 -4.69
C ALA A 207 7.81 -10.73 -5.72
N GLY A 208 8.76 -9.79 -5.76
CA GLY A 208 9.90 -9.86 -6.68
C GLY A 208 11.03 -10.76 -6.17
N GLY A 209 12.06 -10.92 -7.01
CA GLY A 209 13.21 -11.79 -6.75
C GLY A 209 13.92 -11.54 -5.41
N PRO A 210 14.30 -10.29 -5.06
CA PRO A 210 14.90 -9.96 -3.78
C PRO A 210 14.09 -10.45 -2.57
N THR A 211 12.76 -10.28 -2.60
CA THR A 211 11.85 -10.72 -1.53
C THR A 211 11.86 -12.24 -1.36
N LEU A 212 11.93 -12.97 -2.48
CA LEU A 212 11.84 -14.43 -2.52
C LEU A 212 13.19 -15.14 -2.35
N ALA A 213 14.31 -14.41 -2.33
CA ALA A 213 15.66 -14.98 -2.32
C ALA A 213 15.86 -15.98 -1.17
N GLY A 214 15.40 -15.64 0.04
CA GLY A 214 15.49 -16.53 1.20
C GLY A 214 14.65 -17.80 1.04
N THR A 215 13.44 -17.69 0.47
CA THR A 215 12.56 -18.83 0.22
C THR A 215 13.13 -19.77 -0.83
N VAL A 216 13.69 -19.23 -1.91
CA VAL A 216 14.34 -20.02 -2.97
C VAL A 216 15.52 -20.80 -2.39
N LEU A 217 16.41 -20.14 -1.65
CA LEU A 217 17.56 -20.80 -1.02
C LEU A 217 17.13 -21.88 -0.03
N ALA A 218 16.12 -21.62 0.79
CA ALA A 218 15.61 -22.60 1.76
C ALA A 218 15.10 -23.87 1.05
N ARG A 219 14.40 -23.73 -0.09
CA ARG A 219 13.91 -24.86 -0.89
C ARG A 219 15.04 -25.64 -1.53
N GLU A 220 16.01 -24.96 -2.12
CA GLU A 220 17.19 -25.59 -2.74
C GLU A 220 18.00 -26.41 -1.73
N GLN A 221 18.09 -25.94 -0.48
CA GLN A 221 18.83 -26.60 0.59
C GLN A 221 17.98 -27.59 1.42
N GLY A 222 16.69 -27.73 1.11
CA GLY A 222 15.76 -28.57 1.88
C GLY A 222 15.59 -28.12 3.33
N TRP A 223 15.76 -26.83 3.63
CA TRP A 223 15.60 -26.30 4.97
C TRP A 223 14.14 -26.32 5.41
N VAL A 224 13.91 -26.79 6.63
CA VAL A 224 12.60 -26.81 7.28
C VAL A 224 12.71 -26.08 8.61
N ALA A 225 11.68 -25.32 8.96
CA ALA A 225 11.61 -24.67 10.26
C ALA A 225 11.62 -25.75 11.38
N PRO A 226 12.35 -25.53 12.48
CA PRO A 226 12.26 -26.42 13.62
C PRO A 226 10.82 -26.41 14.18
N PRO A 227 10.36 -27.52 14.80
CA PRO A 227 9.04 -27.57 15.40
C PRO A 227 8.92 -26.51 16.50
N PHE A 228 7.73 -25.92 16.68
CA PHE A 228 7.48 -25.09 17.84
C PHE A 228 7.54 -25.94 19.12
N PRO A 229 8.01 -25.40 20.25
CA PRO A 229 8.16 -26.17 21.50
C PRO A 229 6.87 -26.89 21.95
N ALA A 230 5.68 -26.33 21.68
CA ALA A 230 4.40 -26.94 22.01
C ALA A 230 4.09 -28.20 21.17
N ASP A 231 4.64 -28.30 19.95
CA ASP A 231 4.45 -29.44 19.05
C ASP A 231 5.40 -30.60 19.39
N ALA A 232 6.51 -30.32 20.09
CA ALA A 232 7.44 -31.34 20.55
C ALA A 232 6.88 -32.19 21.71
N GLU A 233 6.04 -31.63 22.58
CA GLU A 233 5.44 -32.34 23.72
C GLU A 233 4.23 -33.20 23.32
N ALA A 234 3.54 -32.86 22.22
CA ALA A 234 2.40 -33.62 21.71
C ALA A 234 2.79 -34.99 21.11
N SER A 235 4.06 -35.19 20.75
CA SER A 235 4.54 -36.41 20.10
C SER A 235 4.85 -37.57 21.08
N THR A 236 4.71 -37.40 22.40
CA THR A 236 5.13 -38.42 23.39
C THR A 236 4.03 -38.99 24.30
N LYS A 237 2.75 -38.61 24.10
CA LYS A 237 1.65 -39.13 24.93
C LYS A 237 0.66 -39.96 24.12
N THR A 238 0.74 -41.28 24.28
CA THR A 238 -0.32 -42.24 23.90
C THR A 238 -1.67 -41.80 24.49
N PRO A 239 -2.77 -41.71 23.71
CA PRO A 239 -4.01 -41.15 24.23
C PRO A 239 -4.71 -42.17 25.14
N ALA A 240 -4.82 -41.86 26.43
CA ALA A 240 -5.77 -42.51 27.31
C ALA A 240 -7.17 -41.96 27.04
N ARG A 241 -8.10 -42.88 26.76
CA ARG A 241 -9.51 -42.66 26.42
C ARG A 241 -10.25 -41.97 27.56
N GLY A 242 -10.75 -40.76 27.32
CA GLY A 242 -11.63 -40.01 28.22
C GLY A 242 -12.44 -38.96 27.47
N THR A 243 -13.76 -39.14 27.44
CA THR A 243 -14.74 -38.33 26.70
C THR A 243 -14.86 -36.89 27.23
N ARG A 244 -14.63 -35.91 26.35
CA ARG A 244 -15.30 -34.59 26.42
C ARG A 244 -15.41 -33.97 25.03
N THR A 245 -16.63 -33.66 24.65
CA THR A 245 -17.08 -33.07 23.39
C THR A 245 -16.69 -31.59 23.27
N THR A 246 -15.81 -31.26 22.31
CA THR A 246 -15.84 -29.99 21.56
C THR A 246 -15.20 -30.27 20.20
N LYS A 247 -15.97 -30.13 19.12
CA LYS A 247 -15.57 -30.39 17.75
C LYS A 247 -14.70 -29.22 17.24
N ALA A 248 -13.38 -29.35 17.34
CA ALA A 248 -12.44 -28.57 16.53
C ALA A 248 -11.99 -29.47 15.37
N PRO A 249 -11.92 -28.99 14.11
CA PRO A 249 -11.37 -29.80 13.03
C PRO A 249 -9.87 -29.95 13.26
N ALA A 250 -9.42 -31.20 13.33
CA ALA A 250 -8.01 -31.53 13.30
C ALA A 250 -7.44 -31.16 11.92
N ALA A 251 -6.42 -30.32 11.90
CA ALA A 251 -5.48 -30.21 10.79
C ALA A 251 -4.07 -30.25 11.38
N SER A 252 -3.52 -31.45 11.45
CA SER A 252 -2.10 -31.70 11.72
C SER A 252 -1.29 -31.34 10.47
N HIS A 253 -0.85 -30.09 10.36
CA HIS A 253 0.29 -29.73 9.51
C HIS A 253 0.98 -28.54 10.15
N ALA A 254 2.20 -28.74 10.67
CA ALA A 254 3.08 -27.63 10.95
C ALA A 254 3.27 -26.87 9.62
N PRO A 255 2.96 -25.57 9.55
CA PRO A 255 3.06 -24.82 8.31
C PRO A 255 4.52 -24.84 7.84
N LYS A 256 4.75 -25.42 6.67
CA LYS A 256 6.06 -25.35 6.02
C LYS A 256 6.26 -23.90 5.54
N PRO A 257 7.46 -23.31 5.70
CA PRO A 257 7.80 -22.06 5.04
C PRO A 257 7.51 -22.17 3.54
N GLY A 258 6.56 -21.37 3.04
CA GLY A 258 6.07 -21.46 1.67
C GLY A 258 5.20 -22.67 1.37
N GLY A 259 4.23 -23.03 2.24
CA GLY A 259 3.10 -23.91 1.90
C GLY A 259 1.85 -23.14 1.45
N GLU A 260 0.75 -23.83 1.14
CA GLU A 260 -0.46 -23.30 0.45
C GLU A 260 -1.11 -22.03 1.04
N GLN A 261 -0.83 -21.68 2.30
CA GLN A 261 -1.33 -20.45 2.94
C GLN A 261 -0.28 -19.32 3.03
N SER A 262 0.93 -19.56 2.53
CA SER A 262 1.96 -18.55 2.42
C SER A 262 1.60 -17.56 1.31
N SER A 263 1.71 -16.27 1.58
CA SER A 263 1.60 -15.21 0.57
C SER A 263 2.59 -15.37 -0.60
N ALA A 264 3.65 -16.18 -0.42
CA ALA A 264 4.59 -16.56 -1.47
C ALA A 264 4.07 -17.64 -2.45
N GLU A 265 2.92 -18.28 -2.16
CA GLU A 265 2.32 -19.33 -2.99
C GLU A 265 0.86 -19.02 -3.37
N ARG A 266 0.47 -17.73 -3.48
CA ARG A 266 -0.77 -17.44 -4.23
C ARG A 266 -0.58 -18.03 -5.64
N PRO A 267 -1.51 -18.86 -6.15
CA PRO A 267 -1.41 -19.39 -7.49
C PRO A 267 -1.22 -18.23 -8.48
N ALA A 268 -0.33 -18.40 -9.46
CA ALA A 268 -0.18 -17.45 -10.55
C ALA A 268 -1.52 -17.26 -11.25
N THR A 269 -2.10 -16.06 -11.14
CA THR A 269 -3.38 -15.70 -11.74
C THR A 269 -3.20 -14.89 -13.02
N THR A 270 -2.01 -14.34 -13.26
CA THR A 270 -1.69 -13.55 -14.44
C THR A 270 -0.41 -14.02 -15.14
N PRO A 271 -0.21 -13.68 -16.43
CA PRO A 271 1.05 -13.93 -17.15
C PRO A 271 2.29 -13.28 -16.50
N GLY A 272 2.11 -12.25 -15.66
CA GLY A 272 3.19 -11.58 -14.92
C GLY A 272 3.74 -12.42 -13.76
N ASP A 273 2.91 -13.29 -13.18
CA ASP A 273 3.27 -14.16 -12.05
C ASP A 273 4.24 -15.31 -12.43
N VAL A 274 4.38 -15.60 -13.73
CA VAL A 274 5.03 -16.82 -14.25
C VAL A 274 6.24 -16.57 -15.15
N SER A 275 6.79 -15.35 -15.23
CA SER A 275 7.96 -15.10 -16.10
C SER A 275 9.32 -15.13 -15.39
N PRO A 276 10.03 -16.27 -15.37
CA PRO A 276 11.47 -16.31 -15.12
C PRO A 276 12.21 -16.23 -16.46
N ALA A 277 12.24 -15.06 -17.11
CA ALA A 277 13.02 -14.91 -18.34
C ALA A 277 14.50 -14.58 -18.04
N ARG A 278 15.20 -15.64 -17.63
CA ARG A 278 16.66 -15.76 -17.64
C ARG A 278 17.20 -15.49 -19.05
N ARG A 279 17.79 -14.32 -19.28
CA ARG A 279 18.62 -14.08 -20.48
C ARG A 279 20.03 -14.64 -20.21
N THR A 280 20.23 -15.96 -20.36
CA THR A 280 21.57 -16.56 -20.42
C THR A 280 21.96 -16.96 -21.84
N THR A 281 23.00 -16.28 -22.31
CA THR A 281 23.95 -16.54 -23.40
C THR A 281 24.20 -17.98 -23.87
N LYS A 282 24.39 -18.14 -25.20
CA LYS A 282 25.51 -18.75 -25.98
C LYS A 282 24.96 -19.40 -27.27
N LYS A 283 25.64 -19.44 -28.44
CA LYS A 283 27.08 -19.44 -28.76
C LYS A 283 27.33 -19.18 -30.27
N GLN A 284 28.42 -18.45 -30.54
CA GLN A 284 29.39 -18.49 -31.67
C GLN A 284 29.01 -19.05 -33.06
N SER A 285 29.43 -18.30 -34.08
CA SER A 285 30.45 -18.76 -35.02
C SER A 285 31.37 -17.60 -35.44
N ASP A 286 32.65 -17.94 -35.60
CA ASP A 286 33.80 -17.11 -35.93
C ASP A 286 33.67 -16.33 -37.25
N ASP A 287 34.31 -15.15 -37.34
CA ASP A 287 35.46 -15.01 -38.24
C ASP A 287 36.26 -13.71 -38.02
N ALA A 288 37.55 -13.82 -38.32
CA ALA A 288 38.65 -12.91 -38.01
C ALA A 288 38.65 -11.57 -38.78
N LYS A 289 39.22 -10.52 -38.16
CA LYS A 289 40.50 -9.90 -38.59
C LYS A 289 40.82 -8.60 -37.83
N GLU A 290 42.08 -8.54 -37.41
CA GLU A 290 42.95 -7.37 -37.20
C GLU A 290 42.37 -5.99 -37.54
N SER A 291 42.25 -5.12 -36.54
CA SER A 291 43.06 -3.90 -36.32
C SER A 291 42.48 -3.07 -35.18
#